data_AF-A0A061LVQ6-F1
#
_entry.id   AF-A0A061LVQ6-F1
#
_cell.length_a   1.000
_cell.length_b   1.000
_cell.length_c   1.000
_cell.angle_alpha   90.00
_cell.angle_beta   90.00
_cell.angle_gamma   90.00
#
_symmetry.space_group_name_H-M   'P 1'
#
loop_
_entity.id
_entity.type
_entity.pdbx_description
1 polymer ?
#
loop_
_entity_poly.entity_id
_entity_poly.type
_entity_poly.pdbx_seq_one_letter_code
_entity_poly.pdbx_strand_id
1 'polypeptide(L)'
;MTEESNREARRHVEHVSSQHRSAGIDDGSREHAGGPAGAGAWAPGTGPAAGTLEAVAAAGSAAPARPDSESDVHGVQGGDAVAATDAASPELAGAQEYRIDLERIRFSSYFARLSDVTQVVPRSGVGPVMHNRLTHSLKVSAVARVIAAQLAGHEARHRAHLSGVRGEDDATGAIVARLGGCDTVVAQAAAHAHDLGHPPFGHLGERVLDRVARERLGLLEGFEGNAQSFRILAQLDTLGRDFPGLNLTAATRAATLKYPWTRASWIGVTAAQRPVTERPRGVGADAVHGAEKFSAYALDAVEMEGALAAFPRVSEGMQTVECAVMDLADDIAYAVHDLDDFTRAGVLQQAAVAGEFRAWLADVGRFARMAPQELAGSGALRVPGHALEQLWRRLALKDAWIADREAFTAAVHRVSAEVGDALLGVPYDGGIDSERAVSDFTRRWIEHLRTSIVVEERPHVRSGYVRLDQQAWHEVMVLKFVHAHFVLERPELGQPQRGQARVVEDLVLGFDAWLSDRVDAGRAPRRLLEWADEAVAAYFELRGDRPELLSGDTSDPGLRRQGRTRAILDYVASLTDQQAISTHRELTGAA
;
A
#
# COMPACT_ATOMS: atom_id res chain seq x y z
N MET A 1 34.26 -6.15 39.28
CA MET A 1 33.47 -4.90 39.34
C MET A 1 32.05 -5.24 38.89
N THR A 2 31.39 -6.19 39.55
CA THR A 2 30.69 -6.18 40.85
C THR A 2 29.24 -5.71 40.73
N GLU A 3 28.35 -6.60 41.16
CA GLU A 3 26.88 -6.56 41.26
C GLU A 3 26.29 -5.36 42.01
N GLU A 4 27.14 -4.42 42.41
CA GLU A 4 26.80 -3.18 43.11
C GLU A 4 26.25 -2.12 42.13
N SER A 5 26.75 -2.10 40.89
CA SER A 5 26.24 -1.21 39.84
C SER A 5 24.80 -1.53 39.41
N ASN A 6 24.31 -2.75 39.68
CA ASN A 6 22.97 -3.19 39.31
C ASN A 6 21.93 -2.93 40.42
N ARG A 7 22.37 -2.63 41.65
CA ARG A 7 21.50 -2.21 42.77
C ARG A 7 21.18 -0.73 42.74
N GLU A 8 22.05 0.10 42.17
CA GLU A 8 21.86 1.55 42.08
C GLU A 8 20.85 1.94 40.98
N ALA A 9 20.83 1.21 39.87
CA ALA A 9 19.85 1.41 38.78
C ALA A 9 18.40 1.09 39.20
N ARG A 10 18.19 0.18 40.17
CA ARG A 10 16.85 -0.18 40.66
C ARG A 10 16.27 0.81 41.68
N ARG A 11 17.10 1.61 42.36
CA ARG A 11 16.64 2.62 43.32
C ARG A 11 16.17 3.93 42.67
N HIS A 12 16.55 4.18 41.42
CA HIS A 12 16.14 5.39 40.68
C HIS A 12 14.74 5.29 40.05
N VAL A 13 14.21 4.08 39.89
CA VAL A 13 12.88 3.85 39.26
C VAL A 13 11.73 3.96 40.27
N GLU A 14 11.99 3.76 41.57
CA GLU A 14 10.95 3.84 42.61
C GLU A 14 10.70 5.28 43.13
N HIS A 15 11.57 6.24 42.84
CA HIS A 15 11.45 7.60 43.38
C HIS A 15 10.54 8.54 42.56
N VAL A 16 10.31 8.25 41.27
CA VAL A 16 9.49 9.09 40.38
C VAL A 16 7.98 8.79 40.48
N SER A 17 7.59 7.62 41.00
CA SER A 17 6.18 7.21 41.12
C SER A 17 5.47 7.69 42.40
N SER A 18 6.14 8.44 43.28
CA SER A 18 5.57 8.84 44.58
C SER A 18 5.08 10.30 44.69
N GLN A 19 5.24 11.13 43.66
CA GLN A 19 4.97 12.58 43.78
C GLN A 19 3.61 13.10 43.26
N HIS A 20 2.66 12.27 42.83
CA HIS A 20 1.36 12.75 42.32
C HIS A 20 0.13 12.03 42.93
N ARG A 21 0.09 11.86 44.26
CA ARG A 21 -1.15 11.60 45.01
C ARG A 21 -1.09 12.22 46.39
N SER A 22 -1.57 13.45 46.53
CA SER A 22 -2.13 13.99 47.79
C SER A 22 -2.58 15.42 47.56
N ALA A 23 -3.88 15.64 47.43
CA ALA A 23 -4.62 16.70 48.11
C ALA A 23 -6.06 16.69 47.57
N GLY A 24 -6.96 16.14 48.36
CA GLY A 24 -8.39 16.44 48.27
C GLY A 24 -8.87 16.97 49.61
N ILE A 25 -10.06 17.59 49.57
CA ILE A 25 -11.00 17.92 50.66
C ILE A 25 -10.72 19.28 51.34
N ASP A 26 -11.68 20.16 51.67
CA ASP A 26 -13.09 20.42 51.30
C ASP A 26 -13.52 21.70 52.07
N ASP A 27 -14.64 22.29 51.63
CA ASP A 27 -15.67 23.06 52.36
C ASP A 27 -15.45 24.51 52.89
N GLY A 28 -16.31 25.40 52.37
CA GLY A 28 -17.22 26.24 53.18
C GLY A 28 -16.91 27.75 53.27
N SER A 29 -17.83 28.72 53.13
CA SER A 29 -19.30 28.74 52.94
C SER A 29 -19.75 30.20 52.69
N ARG A 30 -21.03 30.36 52.27
CA ARG A 30 -21.96 31.52 52.41
C ARG A 30 -21.96 32.62 51.34
N GLU A 31 -23.09 33.20 50.92
CA GLU A 31 -24.54 32.93 50.96
C GLU A 31 -25.24 34.12 50.26
N HIS A 32 -26.43 33.88 49.67
CA HIS A 32 -27.58 34.77 49.37
C HIS A 32 -28.04 34.61 47.91
N ALA A 33 -29.20 34.05 47.56
CA ALA A 33 -30.61 34.14 48.01
C ALA A 33 -31.45 34.69 46.82
N GLY A 34 -32.50 33.96 46.44
CA GLY A 34 -33.61 34.47 45.62
C GLY A 34 -34.03 33.60 44.42
N GLY A 35 -35.08 32.78 44.58
CA GLY A 35 -35.94 32.35 43.46
C GLY A 35 -37.24 33.18 43.42
N PRO A 36 -38.33 32.71 42.78
CA PRO A 36 -38.51 32.34 41.37
C PRO A 36 -39.75 33.06 40.74
N ALA A 37 -39.96 32.97 39.40
CA ALA A 37 -41.27 32.90 38.68
C ALA A 37 -41.22 33.47 37.24
N GLY A 38 -42.01 32.87 36.33
CA GLY A 38 -42.75 33.66 35.30
C GLY A 38 -42.69 33.17 33.85
N ALA A 39 -43.80 32.59 33.39
CA ALA A 39 -44.11 32.16 32.03
C ALA A 39 -44.51 33.29 31.05
N GLY A 40 -44.58 32.96 29.75
CA GLY A 40 -45.39 33.65 28.71
C GLY A 40 -44.57 34.13 27.50
N ALA A 41 -44.50 33.40 26.38
CA ALA A 41 -45.46 33.35 25.26
C ALA A 41 -45.64 34.69 24.52
N TRP A 42 -45.39 34.71 23.19
CA TRP A 42 -46.26 35.31 22.15
C TRP A 42 -45.69 35.09 20.72
N ALA A 43 -46.50 34.44 19.89
CA ALA A 43 -46.66 34.62 18.43
C ALA A 43 -48.11 35.19 18.23
N PRO A 44 -48.72 35.46 17.04
CA PRO A 44 -48.38 35.04 15.66
C PRO A 44 -48.80 36.00 14.49
N GLY A 45 -48.69 35.50 13.23
CA GLY A 45 -49.50 35.90 12.05
C GLY A 45 -48.71 36.53 10.89
N THR A 46 -48.87 36.21 9.58
CA THR A 46 -49.93 35.53 8.80
C THR A 46 -49.40 35.12 7.40
N GLY A 47 -49.95 34.04 6.80
CA GLY A 47 -49.71 33.57 5.40
C GLY A 47 -50.42 34.41 4.31
N PRO A 48 -50.65 33.89 3.07
CA PRO A 48 -51.25 32.55 2.82
C PRO A 48 -50.71 31.70 1.62
N ALA A 49 -51.01 30.39 1.67
CA ALA A 49 -51.52 29.41 0.67
C ALA A 49 -51.03 29.40 -0.80
N ALA A 50 -50.99 28.31 -1.58
CA ALA A 50 -51.13 26.85 -1.47
C ALA A 50 -50.77 26.29 -2.87
N GLY A 51 -50.26 25.05 -2.98
CA GLY A 51 -50.00 24.41 -4.28
C GLY A 51 -49.29 23.07 -4.16
N THR A 52 -50.09 22.01 -4.01
CA THR A 52 -49.74 20.59 -4.11
C THR A 52 -49.25 20.23 -5.51
N LEU A 53 -48.20 19.42 -5.64
CA LEU A 53 -47.93 18.64 -6.86
C LEU A 53 -47.61 17.19 -6.50
N GLU A 54 -48.54 16.34 -6.93
CA GLU A 54 -48.57 14.89 -6.86
C GLU A 54 -47.63 14.23 -7.88
N ALA A 55 -47.34 12.98 -7.58
CA ALA A 55 -46.76 11.98 -8.45
C ALA A 55 -47.50 11.85 -9.79
N VAL A 56 -46.74 11.70 -10.87
CA VAL A 56 -47.27 11.31 -12.18
C VAL A 56 -46.79 9.91 -12.50
N ALA A 57 -47.74 8.97 -12.43
CA ALA A 57 -47.72 7.67 -13.07
C ALA A 57 -48.93 7.58 -14.01
N ALA A 58 -48.70 7.24 -15.29
CA ALA A 58 -49.66 6.69 -16.26
C ALA A 58 -48.83 6.18 -17.47
N ALA A 59 -48.75 4.90 -17.82
CA ALA A 59 -49.74 3.91 -18.26
C ALA A 59 -50.24 4.08 -19.71
N GLY A 60 -50.09 3.01 -20.52
CA GLY A 60 -50.70 2.79 -21.84
C GLY A 60 -49.74 2.13 -22.85
N SER A 61 -49.55 0.80 -22.88
CA SER A 61 -50.36 -0.23 -23.56
C SER A 61 -50.36 -0.17 -25.10
N ALA A 62 -49.69 -1.14 -25.75
CA ALA A 62 -50.25 -2.01 -26.80
C ALA A 62 -49.19 -2.98 -27.37
N ALA A 63 -49.45 -4.28 -27.27
CA ALA A 63 -48.75 -5.34 -28.00
C ALA A 63 -49.29 -5.50 -29.43
N PRO A 64 -48.56 -6.22 -30.30
CA PRO A 64 -49.27 -7.15 -31.17
C PRO A 64 -48.65 -8.57 -31.20
N ALA A 65 -49.55 -9.52 -30.95
CA ALA A 65 -49.77 -10.82 -31.58
C ALA A 65 -48.64 -11.54 -32.37
N ARG A 66 -48.41 -12.79 -31.95
CA ARG A 66 -47.94 -13.91 -32.78
C ARG A 66 -48.93 -14.24 -33.90
N PRO A 67 -48.46 -14.91 -34.96
CA PRO A 67 -49.23 -15.97 -35.59
C PRO A 67 -48.50 -17.31 -35.52
N ASP A 68 -49.23 -18.34 -35.12
CA ASP A 68 -48.95 -19.75 -35.41
C ASP A 68 -49.71 -20.13 -36.69
N SER A 69 -49.06 -20.85 -37.62
CA SER A 69 -49.64 -21.99 -38.37
C SER A 69 -48.65 -22.56 -39.41
N GLU A 70 -48.40 -23.88 -39.30
CA GLU A 70 -48.43 -24.95 -40.35
C GLU A 70 -47.94 -24.61 -41.78
N SER A 71 -47.26 -25.44 -42.58
CA SER A 71 -46.82 -26.84 -42.57
C SER A 71 -45.95 -27.05 -43.85
N ASP A 72 -45.33 -28.24 -43.96
CA ASP A 72 -44.87 -28.90 -45.20
C ASP A 72 -43.38 -28.90 -45.61
N VAL A 73 -42.71 -29.98 -45.18
CA VAL A 73 -42.04 -31.03 -45.99
C VAL A 73 -41.33 -30.59 -47.29
N HIS A 74 -40.00 -30.69 -47.30
CA HIS A 74 -39.24 -31.47 -48.29
C HIS A 74 -37.81 -31.74 -47.78
N GLY A 75 -37.43 -33.01 -47.69
CA GLY A 75 -36.06 -33.41 -47.38
C GLY A 75 -35.12 -33.28 -48.58
N VAL A 76 -33.81 -33.31 -48.29
CA VAL A 76 -32.78 -34.12 -48.97
C VAL A 76 -31.49 -34.02 -48.14
N GLN A 77 -30.84 -35.17 -47.96
CA GLN A 77 -29.59 -35.41 -47.25
C GLN A 77 -28.39 -34.70 -47.87
N GLY A 78 -27.37 -34.38 -47.06
CA GLY A 78 -26.00 -34.25 -47.55
C GLY A 78 -25.06 -33.47 -46.64
N GLY A 79 -24.09 -34.17 -46.03
CA GLY A 79 -22.76 -33.62 -45.77
C GLY A 79 -22.42 -33.34 -44.31
N ASP A 80 -21.65 -34.25 -43.72
CA ASP A 80 -20.76 -33.99 -42.59
C ASP A 80 -19.88 -32.75 -42.83
N ALA A 81 -19.81 -31.87 -41.83
CA ALA A 81 -18.62 -31.14 -41.37
C ALA A 81 -19.05 -29.86 -40.65
N VAL A 82 -19.20 -29.91 -39.33
CA VAL A 82 -19.06 -28.71 -38.50
C VAL A 82 -17.89 -28.94 -37.55
N ALA A 83 -16.75 -28.53 -38.08
CA ALA A 83 -15.60 -27.89 -37.43
C ALA A 83 -15.27 -28.32 -36.00
N ALA A 84 -14.13 -29.00 -35.92
CA ALA A 84 -13.28 -29.06 -34.73
C ALA A 84 -13.11 -27.67 -34.11
N THR A 85 -13.34 -27.59 -32.79
CA THR A 85 -12.93 -26.45 -31.98
C THR A 85 -11.42 -26.27 -32.08
N ASP A 86 -10.99 -25.10 -32.56
CA ASP A 86 -9.60 -24.62 -32.50
C ASP A 86 -9.10 -24.71 -31.05
N ALA A 87 -8.24 -25.68 -30.76
CA ALA A 87 -7.44 -25.66 -29.57
C ALA A 87 -6.40 -24.54 -29.75
N ALA A 88 -6.61 -23.39 -29.10
CA ALA A 88 -5.63 -22.31 -29.08
C ALA A 88 -4.26 -22.87 -28.66
N SER A 89 -3.18 -22.39 -29.28
CA SER A 89 -1.84 -22.77 -28.87
C SER A 89 -1.62 -22.45 -27.38
N PRO A 90 -0.78 -23.19 -26.64
CA PRO A 90 -0.56 -22.96 -25.21
C PRO A 90 -0.19 -21.51 -24.87
N GLU A 91 0.54 -20.82 -25.75
CA GLU A 91 0.88 -19.39 -25.61
C GLU A 91 -0.36 -18.48 -25.73
N LEU A 92 -1.28 -18.78 -26.66
CA LEU A 92 -2.54 -18.03 -26.82
C LEU A 92 -3.50 -18.28 -25.65
N ALA A 93 -3.52 -19.51 -25.12
CA ALA A 93 -4.30 -19.86 -23.94
C ALA A 93 -3.80 -19.14 -22.69
N GLY A 94 -2.49 -19.13 -22.43
CA GLY A 94 -1.89 -18.39 -21.31
C GLY A 94 -2.14 -16.88 -21.39
N ALA A 95 -2.00 -16.29 -22.59
CA ALA A 95 -2.31 -14.88 -22.82
C ALA A 95 -3.79 -14.53 -22.57
N GLN A 96 -4.71 -15.50 -22.70
CA GLN A 96 -6.12 -15.34 -22.37
C GLN A 96 -6.35 -15.44 -20.84
N GLU A 97 -5.70 -16.38 -20.16
CA GLU A 97 -5.79 -16.54 -18.71
C GLU A 97 -5.29 -15.30 -17.96
N TYR A 98 -4.17 -14.69 -18.39
CA TYR A 98 -3.67 -13.46 -17.75
C TYR A 98 -4.61 -12.27 -17.90
N ARG A 99 -5.34 -12.19 -19.01
CA ARG A 99 -6.37 -11.14 -19.18
C ARG A 99 -7.56 -11.39 -18.27
N ILE A 100 -7.95 -12.65 -18.08
CA ILE A 100 -9.01 -13.02 -17.12
C ILE A 100 -8.59 -12.59 -15.71
N ASP A 101 -7.34 -12.85 -15.31
CA ASP A 101 -6.81 -12.42 -14.01
C ASP A 101 -6.90 -10.90 -13.82
N LEU A 102 -6.44 -10.13 -14.82
CA LEU A 102 -6.51 -8.67 -14.80
C LEU A 102 -7.95 -8.16 -14.62
N GLU A 103 -8.89 -8.74 -15.35
CA GLU A 103 -10.30 -8.34 -15.24
C GLU A 103 -10.90 -8.74 -13.89
N ARG A 104 -10.60 -9.93 -13.36
CA ARG A 104 -11.03 -10.33 -12.00
C ARG A 104 -10.58 -9.34 -10.94
N ILE A 105 -9.35 -8.84 -11.04
CA ILE A 105 -8.84 -7.78 -10.15
C ILE A 105 -9.62 -6.47 -10.37
N ARG A 106 -9.85 -6.06 -11.62
CA ARG A 106 -10.58 -4.80 -11.91
C ARG A 106 -12.03 -4.80 -11.47
N PHE A 107 -12.70 -5.94 -11.51
CA PHE A 107 -14.08 -6.11 -11.05
C PHE A 107 -14.18 -6.39 -9.54
N SER A 108 -13.05 -6.56 -8.85
CA SER A 108 -13.02 -6.73 -7.39
C SER A 108 -13.62 -5.54 -6.67
N SER A 109 -14.41 -5.82 -5.64
CA SER A 109 -14.87 -4.78 -4.70
C SER A 109 -13.71 -4.10 -3.97
N TYR A 110 -12.59 -4.80 -3.74
CA TYR A 110 -11.41 -4.23 -3.12
C TYR A 110 -10.67 -3.25 -4.04
N PHE A 111 -10.71 -3.47 -5.36
CA PHE A 111 -10.14 -2.53 -6.32
C PHE A 111 -10.98 -1.25 -6.39
N ALA A 112 -12.31 -1.39 -6.50
CA ALA A 112 -13.22 -0.25 -6.48
C ALA A 112 -13.11 0.58 -5.18
N ARG A 113 -12.90 -0.09 -4.03
CA ARG A 113 -12.70 0.52 -2.71
C ARG A 113 -11.54 1.51 -2.68
N LEU A 114 -10.47 1.30 -3.46
CA LEU A 114 -9.32 2.20 -3.51
C LEU A 114 -9.67 3.63 -3.97
N SER A 115 -10.86 3.84 -4.54
CA SER A 115 -11.36 5.17 -4.89
C SER A 115 -11.69 6.05 -3.66
N ASP A 116 -11.93 5.41 -2.51
CA ASP A 116 -12.33 6.01 -1.23
C ASP A 116 -11.34 5.74 -0.10
N VAL A 117 -10.12 5.30 -0.43
CA VAL A 117 -8.99 5.18 0.50
C VAL A 117 -7.99 6.29 0.20
N THR A 118 -7.63 7.07 1.22
CA THR A 118 -6.67 8.17 1.07
C THR A 118 -5.26 7.63 0.76
N GLN A 119 -4.59 8.29 -0.19
CA GLN A 119 -3.20 8.00 -0.53
C GLN A 119 -2.21 8.83 0.33
N VAL A 120 -2.30 10.16 0.32
CA VAL A 120 -1.32 11.05 0.98
C VAL A 120 -1.95 12.17 1.83
N VAL A 121 -2.82 13.00 1.25
CA VAL A 121 -3.38 14.19 1.94
C VAL A 121 -4.91 14.05 2.03
N PRO A 122 -5.51 14.29 3.20
CA PRO A 122 -6.97 14.22 3.33
C PRO A 122 -7.65 15.25 2.42
N ARG A 123 -8.85 14.91 1.93
CA ARG A 123 -9.72 15.74 1.06
C ARG A 123 -10.19 17.07 1.68
N SER A 124 -9.56 17.55 2.75
CA SER A 124 -9.98 18.70 3.53
C SER A 124 -9.39 20.00 2.96
N GLY A 125 -9.90 20.42 1.80
CA GLY A 125 -9.58 21.72 1.21
C GLY A 125 -10.29 21.93 -0.12
N VAL A 126 -10.81 23.14 -0.36
CA VAL A 126 -11.36 23.57 -1.65
C VAL A 126 -10.19 23.67 -2.64
N GLY A 127 -9.87 22.56 -3.30
CA GLY A 127 -8.84 22.43 -4.32
C GLY A 127 -9.18 21.27 -5.26
N PRO A 128 -8.52 21.15 -6.42
CA PRO A 128 -8.79 20.07 -7.37
C PRO A 128 -8.62 18.70 -6.68
N VAL A 129 -9.41 17.74 -7.14
CA VAL A 129 -9.47 16.36 -6.61
C VAL A 129 -8.06 15.77 -6.54
N MET A 130 -7.57 15.51 -5.31
CA MET A 130 -6.34 14.75 -5.09
C MET A 130 -6.54 13.30 -5.53
N HIS A 131 -5.52 12.69 -6.13
CA HIS A 131 -5.54 11.29 -6.54
C HIS A 131 -5.78 10.39 -5.32
N ASN A 132 -6.66 9.42 -5.51
CA ASN A 132 -6.90 8.33 -4.57
C ASN A 132 -6.04 7.13 -4.97
N ARG A 133 -6.00 6.09 -4.12
CA ARG A 133 -5.21 4.89 -4.39
C ARG A 133 -5.60 4.20 -5.68
N LEU A 134 -6.87 4.25 -6.09
CA LEU A 134 -7.31 3.70 -7.38
C LEU A 134 -6.60 4.39 -8.54
N THR A 135 -6.59 5.71 -8.56
CA THR A 135 -5.92 6.47 -9.62
C THR A 135 -4.40 6.32 -9.59
N HIS A 136 -3.79 6.13 -8.41
CA HIS A 136 -2.39 5.72 -8.29
C HIS A 136 -2.14 4.37 -8.94
N SER A 137 -2.89 3.33 -8.57
CA SER A 137 -2.75 1.99 -9.17
C SER A 137 -2.93 2.01 -10.70
N LEU A 138 -3.85 2.83 -11.22
CA LEU A 138 -4.01 3.03 -12.66
C LEU A 138 -2.75 3.64 -13.31
N LYS A 139 -2.15 4.66 -12.68
CA LYS A 139 -0.90 5.28 -13.14
C LYS A 139 0.27 4.28 -13.07
N VAL A 140 0.41 3.53 -11.98
CA VAL A 140 1.42 2.47 -11.81
C VAL A 140 1.27 1.42 -12.91
N SER A 141 0.05 0.94 -13.17
CA SER A 141 -0.22 -0.02 -14.25
C SER A 141 0.13 0.50 -15.63
N ALA A 142 -0.04 1.80 -15.90
CA ALA A 142 0.35 2.39 -17.18
C ALA A 142 1.88 2.36 -17.36
N VAL A 143 2.63 2.71 -16.32
CA VAL A 143 4.11 2.68 -16.32
C VAL A 143 4.62 1.23 -16.40
N ALA A 144 4.08 0.33 -15.58
CA ALA A 144 4.45 -1.09 -15.54
C ALA A 144 4.28 -1.76 -16.92
N ARG A 145 3.16 -1.49 -17.61
CA ARG A 145 2.91 -2.02 -18.96
C ARG A 145 3.98 -1.62 -19.96
N VAL A 146 4.41 -0.35 -19.90
CA VAL A 146 5.39 0.20 -20.84
C VAL A 146 6.78 -0.40 -20.58
N ILE A 147 7.16 -0.53 -19.31
CA ILE A 147 8.42 -1.19 -18.91
C ILE A 147 8.39 -2.67 -19.33
N ALA A 148 7.31 -3.40 -19.01
CA ALA A 148 7.17 -4.80 -19.40
C ALA A 148 7.23 -4.99 -20.93
N ALA A 149 6.59 -4.09 -21.70
CA ALA A 149 6.65 -4.14 -23.16
C ALA A 149 8.07 -3.93 -23.71
N GLN A 150 8.85 -3.05 -23.08
CA GLN A 150 10.27 -2.88 -23.41
C GLN A 150 11.05 -4.18 -23.17
N LEU A 151 10.89 -4.81 -22.00
CA LEU A 151 11.58 -6.06 -21.65
C LEU A 151 11.16 -7.24 -22.53
N ALA A 152 9.87 -7.38 -22.82
CA ALA A 152 9.35 -8.37 -23.77
C ALA A 152 9.94 -8.17 -25.17
N GLY A 153 10.17 -6.91 -25.58
CA GLY A 153 10.87 -6.58 -26.82
C GLY A 153 12.33 -7.06 -26.84
N HIS A 154 13.05 -6.92 -25.73
CA HIS A 154 14.41 -7.49 -25.58
C HIS A 154 14.39 -9.02 -25.69
N GLU A 155 13.45 -9.67 -24.99
CA GLU A 155 13.28 -11.13 -25.04
C GLU A 155 12.98 -11.64 -26.46
N ALA A 156 12.10 -10.95 -27.18
CA ALA A 156 11.77 -11.29 -28.58
C ALA A 156 12.98 -11.16 -29.51
N ARG A 157 13.85 -10.17 -29.29
CA ARG A 157 15.12 -10.02 -30.06
C ARG A 157 16.07 -11.19 -29.76
N HIS A 158 16.22 -11.58 -28.50
CA HIS A 158 17.00 -12.76 -28.11
C HIS A 158 16.46 -14.03 -28.78
N ARG A 159 15.14 -14.25 -28.76
CA ARG A 159 14.52 -15.41 -29.43
C ARG A 159 14.75 -15.41 -30.94
N ALA A 160 14.69 -14.23 -31.58
CA ALA A 160 15.00 -14.08 -33.00
C ALA A 160 16.48 -14.34 -33.32
N HIS A 161 17.39 -14.05 -32.37
CA HIS A 161 18.79 -14.43 -32.50
C HIS A 161 18.96 -15.95 -32.46
N LEU A 162 18.35 -16.62 -31.48
CA LEU A 162 18.42 -18.09 -31.35
C LEU A 162 17.84 -18.84 -32.56
N SER A 163 16.84 -18.27 -33.23
CA SER A 163 16.27 -18.84 -34.46
C SER A 163 17.04 -18.47 -35.75
N GLY A 164 18.15 -17.74 -35.64
CA GLY A 164 18.95 -17.29 -36.78
C GLY A 164 18.33 -16.16 -37.61
N VAL A 165 17.20 -15.60 -37.18
CA VAL A 165 16.53 -14.46 -37.82
C VAL A 165 17.30 -13.15 -37.58
N ARG A 166 18.04 -13.05 -36.47
CA ARG A 166 18.94 -11.93 -36.16
C ARG A 166 20.37 -12.40 -35.93
N GLY A 167 21.33 -11.63 -36.44
CA GLY A 167 22.76 -11.93 -36.28
C GLY A 167 23.34 -11.59 -34.90
N GLU A 168 22.76 -10.60 -34.22
CA GLU A 168 23.22 -10.14 -32.90
C GLU A 168 22.24 -10.54 -31.80
N ASP A 169 22.80 -10.96 -30.66
CA ASP A 169 22.04 -11.33 -29.47
C ASP A 169 21.67 -10.09 -28.63
N ASP A 170 20.60 -10.20 -27.85
CA ASP A 170 20.18 -9.22 -26.86
C ASP A 170 20.40 -9.79 -25.45
N ALA A 171 21.48 -9.35 -24.79
CA ALA A 171 21.86 -9.87 -23.48
C ALA A 171 20.77 -9.66 -22.41
N THR A 172 20.07 -8.53 -22.44
CA THR A 172 18.92 -8.26 -21.58
C THR A 172 17.82 -9.28 -21.84
N GLY A 173 17.52 -9.53 -23.13
CA GLY A 173 16.54 -10.54 -23.53
C GLY A 173 16.90 -11.95 -23.06
N ALA A 174 18.18 -12.31 -23.10
CA ALA A 174 18.68 -13.60 -22.61
C ALA A 174 18.49 -13.77 -21.10
N ILE A 175 18.66 -12.71 -20.31
CA ILE A 175 18.43 -12.72 -18.86
C ILE A 175 16.94 -12.86 -18.56
N VAL A 176 16.10 -12.03 -19.19
CA VAL A 176 14.64 -12.05 -19.01
C VAL A 176 14.05 -13.42 -19.36
N ALA A 177 14.42 -14.00 -20.51
CA ALA A 177 13.96 -15.33 -20.92
C ALA A 177 14.35 -16.42 -19.89
N ARG A 178 15.55 -16.32 -19.31
CA ARG A 178 16.05 -17.27 -18.31
C ARG A 178 15.34 -17.14 -16.97
N LEU A 179 14.83 -15.97 -16.62
CA LEU A 179 14.10 -15.72 -15.39
C LEU A 179 12.59 -16.02 -15.49
N GLY A 180 12.11 -16.47 -16.64
CA GLY A 180 10.70 -16.85 -16.84
C GLY A 180 9.91 -15.92 -17.78
N GLY A 181 10.57 -14.92 -18.36
CA GLY A 181 9.94 -13.96 -19.26
C GLY A 181 9.46 -12.68 -18.56
N CYS A 182 8.75 -11.84 -19.30
CA CYS A 182 8.05 -10.67 -18.75
C CYS A 182 6.75 -10.43 -19.52
N ASP A 183 5.62 -10.88 -18.98
CA ASP A 183 4.32 -10.65 -19.61
C ASP A 183 3.72 -9.29 -19.23
N THR A 184 3.30 -8.53 -20.25
CA THR A 184 2.75 -7.18 -20.05
C THR A 184 1.45 -7.16 -19.27
N VAL A 185 0.59 -8.17 -19.42
CA VAL A 185 -0.71 -8.26 -18.75
C VAL A 185 -0.51 -8.69 -17.30
N VAL A 186 0.41 -9.61 -17.04
CA VAL A 186 0.78 -10.02 -15.67
C VAL A 186 1.35 -8.84 -14.89
N ALA A 187 2.28 -8.07 -15.47
CA ALA A 187 2.81 -6.86 -14.83
C ALA A 187 1.73 -5.81 -14.55
N GLN A 188 0.77 -5.65 -15.46
CA GLN A 188 -0.40 -4.78 -15.24
C GLN A 188 -1.33 -5.27 -14.14
N ALA A 189 -1.62 -6.57 -14.11
CA ALA A 189 -2.47 -7.18 -13.09
C ALA A 189 -1.84 -7.00 -11.70
N ALA A 190 -0.54 -7.24 -11.58
CA ALA A 190 0.21 -6.98 -10.35
C ALA A 190 0.15 -5.51 -9.93
N ALA A 191 0.31 -4.58 -10.88
CA ALA A 191 0.22 -3.14 -10.61
C ALA A 191 -1.19 -2.70 -10.15
N HIS A 192 -2.26 -3.31 -10.67
CA HIS A 192 -3.61 -3.05 -10.14
C HIS A 192 -3.83 -3.64 -8.76
N ALA A 193 -3.15 -4.75 -8.45
CA ALA A 193 -3.33 -5.47 -7.21
C ALA A 193 -2.46 -4.97 -6.03
N HIS A 194 -1.36 -4.25 -6.30
CA HIS A 194 -0.33 -3.96 -5.29
C HIS A 194 -0.89 -3.29 -4.02
N ASP A 195 -1.89 -2.42 -4.19
CA ASP A 195 -2.43 -1.56 -3.14
C ASP A 195 -3.75 -2.09 -2.51
N LEU A 196 -4.27 -3.24 -2.96
CA LEU A 196 -5.59 -3.76 -2.52
C LEU A 196 -5.71 -3.91 -1.01
N GLY A 197 -4.62 -4.27 -0.34
CA GLY A 197 -4.54 -4.50 1.09
C GLY A 197 -4.39 -3.26 1.96
N HIS A 198 -4.29 -2.06 1.38
CA HIS A 198 -4.17 -0.85 2.19
C HIS A 198 -5.43 -0.62 3.05
N PRO A 199 -5.27 -0.41 4.37
CA PRO A 199 -6.39 -0.16 5.25
C PRO A 199 -6.89 1.29 5.12
N PRO A 200 -8.02 1.63 5.76
CA PRO A 200 -8.43 3.02 5.95
C PRO A 200 -7.29 3.90 6.43
N PHE A 201 -7.18 5.10 5.87
CA PHE A 201 -6.10 6.08 6.13
C PHE A 201 -4.70 5.59 5.71
N GLY A 202 -4.60 4.61 4.82
CA GLY A 202 -3.37 4.18 4.17
C GLY A 202 -2.28 3.73 5.16
N HIS A 203 -1.05 4.23 4.99
CA HIS A 203 0.08 3.86 5.84
C HIS A 203 -0.11 4.19 7.32
N LEU A 204 -0.94 5.18 7.66
CA LEU A 204 -1.29 5.44 9.05
C LEU A 204 -2.08 4.27 9.63
N GLY A 205 -3.10 3.81 8.91
CA GLY A 205 -3.90 2.64 9.28
C GLY A 205 -3.02 1.40 9.43
N GLU A 206 -2.11 1.15 8.48
CA GLU A 206 -1.19 0.02 8.53
C GLU A 206 -0.36 0.01 9.82
N ARG A 207 0.26 1.15 10.18
CA ARG A 207 1.04 1.28 11.43
C ARG A 207 0.20 1.13 12.70
N VAL A 208 -1.08 1.48 12.65
CA VAL A 208 -1.97 1.34 13.81
C VAL A 208 -2.44 -0.12 13.94
N LEU A 209 -2.85 -0.74 12.83
CA LEU A 209 -3.24 -2.14 12.80
C LEU A 209 -2.10 -3.05 13.26
N ASP A 210 -0.88 -2.88 12.74
CA ASP A 210 0.28 -3.69 13.14
C ASP A 210 0.55 -3.59 14.64
N ARG A 211 0.55 -2.35 15.16
CA ARG A 211 0.81 -2.07 16.57
C ARG A 211 -0.27 -2.64 17.48
N VAL A 212 -1.54 -2.41 17.19
CA VAL A 212 -2.64 -2.89 18.03
C VAL A 212 -2.70 -4.41 18.01
N ALA A 213 -2.51 -5.03 16.84
CA ALA A 213 -2.45 -6.49 16.71
C ALA A 213 -1.35 -7.09 17.60
N ARG A 214 -0.13 -6.55 17.52
CA ARG A 214 1.04 -7.09 18.23
C ARG A 214 1.06 -6.75 19.70
N GLU A 215 0.86 -5.48 20.05
CA GLU A 215 1.06 -4.97 21.42
C GLU A 215 -0.16 -5.17 22.30
N ARG A 216 -1.38 -5.21 21.74
CA ARG A 216 -2.62 -5.31 22.54
C ARG A 216 -3.36 -6.62 22.39
N LEU A 217 -3.37 -7.22 21.21
CA LEU A 217 -4.13 -8.46 20.94
C LEU A 217 -3.25 -9.72 20.91
N GLY A 218 -1.93 -9.56 20.95
CA GLY A 218 -0.97 -10.67 21.04
C GLY A 218 -0.75 -11.44 19.73
N LEU A 219 -1.18 -10.89 18.59
CA LEU A 219 -0.90 -11.45 17.27
C LEU A 219 0.48 -10.97 16.82
N LEU A 220 1.54 -11.73 17.14
CA LEU A 220 2.93 -11.36 16.90
C LEU A 220 3.23 -11.03 15.43
N GLU A 221 2.50 -11.65 14.51
CA GLU A 221 2.66 -11.43 13.08
C GLU A 221 2.22 -10.01 12.64
N GLY A 222 1.28 -9.41 13.36
CA GLY A 222 0.79 -8.06 13.08
C GLY A 222 0.09 -7.90 11.73
N PHE A 223 0.29 -6.76 11.09
CA PHE A 223 -0.40 -6.37 9.86
C PHE A 223 0.57 -5.72 8.86
N GLU A 224 0.43 -6.07 7.57
CA GLU A 224 1.20 -5.44 6.50
C GLU A 224 0.34 -5.40 5.22
N GLY A 225 0.35 -4.27 4.51
CA GLY A 225 -0.54 -4.04 3.36
C GLY A 225 -0.30 -4.98 2.17
N ASN A 226 0.94 -5.31 1.84
CA ASN A 226 1.31 -6.27 0.79
C ASN A 226 0.86 -7.69 1.16
N ALA A 227 1.04 -8.10 2.42
CA ALA A 227 0.50 -9.37 2.91
C ALA A 227 -1.02 -9.41 2.83
N GLN A 228 -1.67 -8.29 3.17
CA GLN A 228 -3.12 -8.16 3.01
C GLN A 228 -3.56 -8.19 1.55
N SER A 229 -2.81 -7.56 0.63
CA SER A 229 -3.09 -7.63 -0.82
C SER A 229 -3.06 -9.08 -1.29
N PHE A 230 -2.02 -9.84 -0.95
CA PHE A 230 -1.93 -11.25 -1.33
C PHE A 230 -3.07 -12.09 -0.74
N ARG A 231 -3.37 -11.88 0.55
CA ARG A 231 -4.48 -12.55 1.25
C ARG A 231 -5.84 -12.24 0.63
N ILE A 232 -6.08 -11.02 0.14
CA ILE A 232 -7.30 -10.66 -0.60
C ILE A 232 -7.42 -11.49 -1.87
N LEU A 233 -6.33 -11.56 -2.65
CA LEU A 233 -6.32 -12.28 -3.93
C LEU A 233 -6.46 -13.80 -3.75
N ALA A 234 -5.89 -14.34 -2.68
CA ALA A 234 -5.83 -15.78 -2.43
C ALA A 234 -7.04 -16.30 -1.64
N GLN A 235 -7.63 -15.49 -0.75
CA GLN A 235 -8.60 -15.97 0.25
C GLN A 235 -9.86 -15.08 0.39
N LEU A 236 -9.70 -13.77 0.59
CA LEU A 236 -10.80 -12.93 1.12
C LEU A 236 -11.76 -12.35 0.08
N ASP A 237 -11.31 -12.19 -1.16
CA ASP A 237 -12.23 -11.85 -2.25
C ASP A 237 -12.94 -13.10 -2.76
N THR A 238 -14.04 -12.93 -3.48
CA THR A 238 -14.89 -14.06 -3.86
C THR A 238 -15.12 -14.09 -5.36
N LEU A 239 -14.67 -15.19 -6.00
CA LEU A 239 -15.04 -15.54 -7.36
C LEU A 239 -16.02 -16.73 -7.37
N GLY A 240 -17.31 -16.43 -7.29
CA GLY A 240 -18.34 -17.49 -7.25
C GLY A 240 -18.25 -18.29 -5.94
N ARG A 241 -18.61 -19.59 -6.00
CA ARG A 241 -18.62 -20.48 -4.81
C ARG A 241 -17.48 -21.51 -4.79
N ASP A 242 -16.79 -21.69 -5.91
CA ASP A 242 -15.96 -22.87 -6.14
C ASP A 242 -14.48 -22.65 -5.79
N PHE A 243 -14.06 -21.39 -5.57
CA PHE A 243 -12.66 -21.04 -5.35
C PHE A 243 -12.50 -20.04 -4.21
N PRO A 244 -11.50 -20.22 -3.32
CA PRO A 244 -11.07 -19.16 -2.43
C PRO A 244 -10.39 -18.04 -3.24
N GLY A 245 -10.61 -16.78 -2.83
CA GLY A 245 -10.02 -15.63 -3.51
C GLY A 245 -10.53 -15.42 -4.94
N LEU A 246 -9.63 -14.87 -5.77
CA LEU A 246 -9.90 -14.57 -7.19
C LEU A 246 -9.42 -15.67 -8.15
N ASN A 247 -8.92 -16.80 -7.64
CA ASN A 247 -8.44 -17.93 -8.45
C ASN A 247 -7.47 -17.51 -9.58
N LEU A 248 -6.55 -16.59 -9.29
CA LEU A 248 -5.63 -16.06 -10.30
C LEU A 248 -4.62 -17.12 -10.76
N THR A 249 -3.94 -16.91 -11.87
CA THR A 249 -2.80 -17.75 -12.26
C THR A 249 -1.64 -17.62 -11.27
N ALA A 250 -0.77 -18.64 -11.21
CA ALA A 250 0.44 -18.59 -10.39
C ALA A 250 1.36 -17.43 -10.78
N ALA A 251 1.43 -17.09 -12.07
CA ALA A 251 2.21 -15.96 -12.58
C ALA A 251 1.72 -14.63 -11.99
N THR A 252 0.41 -14.35 -12.06
CA THR A 252 -0.17 -13.13 -11.48
C THR A 252 0.01 -13.07 -9.97
N ARG A 253 -0.22 -14.19 -9.25
CA ARG A 253 0.01 -14.25 -7.80
C ARG A 253 1.48 -13.95 -7.46
N ALA A 254 2.43 -14.58 -8.15
CA ALA A 254 3.85 -14.37 -7.92
C ALA A 254 4.28 -12.91 -8.21
N ALA A 255 3.70 -12.29 -9.24
CA ALA A 255 3.96 -10.91 -9.59
C ALA A 255 3.52 -9.89 -8.51
N THR A 256 2.65 -10.28 -7.57
CA THR A 256 2.23 -9.43 -6.43
C THR A 256 3.09 -9.58 -5.18
N LEU A 257 4.00 -10.55 -5.14
CA LEU A 257 4.84 -10.85 -3.97
C LEU A 257 6.07 -9.95 -3.91
N LYS A 258 5.88 -8.67 -3.58
CA LYS A 258 6.95 -7.67 -3.43
C LYS A 258 8.02 -8.10 -2.42
N TYR A 259 7.62 -8.79 -1.37
CA TYR A 259 8.45 -9.30 -0.28
C TYR A 259 8.14 -10.79 -0.09
N PRO A 260 8.71 -11.70 -0.90
CA PRO A 260 8.33 -13.12 -0.97
C PRO A 260 8.82 -13.92 0.26
N TRP A 261 8.31 -13.57 1.43
CA TRP A 261 8.54 -14.20 2.73
C TRP A 261 7.42 -13.82 3.69
N THR A 262 7.34 -14.56 4.81
CA THR A 262 6.49 -14.18 5.95
C THR A 262 7.29 -13.37 6.97
N ARG A 263 6.61 -12.72 7.92
CA ARG A 263 7.32 -12.05 9.04
C ARG A 263 8.18 -13.05 9.83
N ALA A 264 7.63 -14.23 10.10
CA ALA A 264 8.23 -15.25 10.95
C ALA A 264 9.54 -15.81 10.38
N SER A 265 9.70 -15.84 9.05
CA SER A 265 10.93 -16.31 8.37
C SER A 265 12.19 -15.56 8.79
N TRP A 266 12.07 -14.39 9.41
CA TRP A 266 13.20 -13.55 9.83
C TRP A 266 13.33 -13.37 11.35
N ILE A 267 12.49 -14.04 12.16
CA ILE A 267 12.64 -14.05 13.62
C ILE A 267 13.93 -14.79 13.99
N GLY A 268 14.67 -14.24 14.94
CA GLY A 268 15.95 -14.78 15.42
C GLY A 268 17.15 -14.45 14.54
N VAL A 269 16.97 -13.81 13.38
CA VAL A 269 18.07 -13.42 12.48
C VAL A 269 18.72 -12.12 12.97
N THR A 270 19.79 -12.25 13.74
CA THR A 270 20.50 -11.11 14.36
C THR A 270 21.45 -10.40 13.39
N ALA A 271 21.75 -9.12 13.67
CA ALA A 271 22.69 -8.35 12.85
C ALA A 271 24.11 -8.93 12.86
N ALA A 272 24.46 -9.69 13.91
CA ALA A 272 25.72 -10.42 14.01
C ALA A 272 25.78 -11.64 13.08
N GLN A 273 24.65 -12.31 12.85
CA GLN A 273 24.58 -13.44 11.90
C GLN A 273 24.50 -12.95 10.45
N ARG A 274 23.71 -11.90 10.20
CA ARG A 274 23.54 -11.30 8.89
C ARG A 274 23.38 -9.80 9.02
N PRO A 275 24.38 -8.99 8.60
CA PRO A 275 24.28 -7.53 8.62
C PRO A 275 23.06 -7.03 7.85
N VAL A 276 22.47 -5.91 8.26
CA VAL A 276 21.27 -5.34 7.61
C VAL A 276 21.49 -5.04 6.12
N THR A 277 22.71 -4.66 5.74
CA THR A 277 23.13 -4.40 4.36
C THR A 277 23.10 -5.66 3.49
N GLU A 278 23.18 -6.85 4.09
CA GLU A 278 23.17 -8.14 3.39
C GLU A 278 21.79 -8.84 3.46
N ARG A 279 20.79 -8.18 4.05
CA ARG A 279 19.41 -8.69 4.10
C ARG A 279 18.59 -8.11 2.95
N PRO A 280 17.56 -8.84 2.46
CA PRO A 280 16.61 -8.30 1.50
C PRO A 280 15.99 -6.98 1.94
N ARG A 281 15.66 -6.15 0.96
CA ARG A 281 14.95 -4.87 1.20
C ARG A 281 13.62 -5.16 1.89
N GLY A 282 13.37 -4.47 3.01
CA GLY A 282 12.14 -4.64 3.79
C GLY A 282 12.26 -5.56 5.01
N VAL A 283 13.34 -6.34 5.18
CA VAL A 283 13.50 -7.18 6.38
C VAL A 283 13.76 -6.35 7.64
N GLY A 284 14.62 -5.34 7.54
CA GLY A 284 14.97 -4.50 8.69
C GLY A 284 16.00 -5.12 9.64
N ALA A 285 16.12 -4.54 10.83
CA ALA A 285 17.12 -4.92 11.85
C ALA A 285 16.54 -5.70 13.04
N ASP A 286 15.21 -5.73 13.18
CA ASP A 286 14.51 -6.32 14.32
C ASP A 286 14.55 -7.85 14.27
N ALA A 287 15.42 -8.45 15.08
CA ALA A 287 15.52 -9.90 15.19
C ALA A 287 14.43 -10.51 16.09
N VAL A 288 13.74 -9.71 16.91
CA VAL A 288 12.73 -10.21 17.85
C VAL A 288 11.40 -10.40 17.15
N HIS A 289 11.02 -9.43 16.32
CA HIS A 289 9.72 -9.41 15.66
C HIS A 289 9.78 -9.74 14.16
N GLY A 290 10.95 -10.11 13.65
CA GLY A 290 11.13 -10.56 12.27
C GLY A 290 11.04 -9.41 11.25
N ALA A 291 10.59 -9.73 10.04
CA ALA A 291 10.63 -8.79 8.93
C ALA A 291 9.70 -7.57 9.12
N GLU A 292 10.19 -6.37 8.78
CA GLU A 292 9.38 -5.13 8.79
C GLU A 292 8.35 -5.10 7.65
N LYS A 293 8.68 -5.70 6.50
CA LYS A 293 7.85 -5.82 5.30
C LYS A 293 7.83 -7.27 4.82
N PHE A 294 6.66 -7.77 4.42
CA PHE A 294 6.42 -9.16 4.02
C PHE A 294 5.13 -9.22 3.17
N SER A 295 5.01 -10.21 2.28
CA SER A 295 3.87 -10.35 1.36
C SER A 295 2.96 -11.55 1.65
N ALA A 296 3.22 -12.31 2.70
CA ALA A 296 2.34 -13.39 3.12
C ALA A 296 2.25 -13.47 4.64
N TYR A 297 1.03 -13.68 5.14
CA TYR A 297 0.84 -14.15 6.51
C TYR A 297 1.12 -15.65 6.58
N ALA A 298 1.31 -16.20 7.77
CA ALA A 298 1.53 -17.64 8.00
C ALA A 298 0.43 -18.50 7.38
N LEU A 299 -0.82 -18.00 7.40
CA LEU A 299 -1.98 -18.64 6.77
C LEU A 299 -1.89 -18.72 5.24
N ASP A 300 -1.13 -17.83 4.60
CA ASP A 300 -1.04 -17.70 3.14
C ASP A 300 0.34 -18.17 2.61
N ALA A 301 1.18 -18.76 3.47
CA ALA A 301 2.55 -19.14 3.14
C ALA A 301 2.62 -20.25 2.09
N VAL A 302 1.71 -21.24 2.14
CA VAL A 302 1.66 -22.36 1.19
C VAL A 302 1.27 -21.87 -0.21
N GLU A 303 0.33 -20.94 -0.28
CA GLU A 303 -0.14 -20.29 -1.51
C GLU A 303 0.98 -19.44 -2.13
N MET A 304 1.75 -18.75 -1.29
CA MET A 304 2.94 -18.00 -1.70
C MET A 304 4.01 -18.96 -2.28
N GLU A 305 4.36 -20.02 -1.56
CA GLU A 305 5.31 -21.06 -2.00
C GLU A 305 4.86 -21.67 -3.35
N GLY A 306 3.57 -22.00 -3.49
CA GLY A 306 3.00 -22.55 -4.71
C GLY A 306 3.02 -21.59 -5.90
N ALA A 307 2.83 -20.28 -5.68
CA ALA A 307 2.96 -19.28 -6.73
C ALA A 307 4.42 -19.15 -7.21
N LEU A 308 5.37 -19.12 -6.27
CA LEU A 308 6.80 -18.99 -6.57
C LEU A 308 7.41 -20.25 -7.19
N ALA A 309 6.85 -21.43 -6.92
CA ALA A 309 7.30 -22.70 -7.51
C ALA A 309 7.23 -22.72 -9.05
N ALA A 310 6.39 -21.85 -9.65
CA ALA A 310 6.34 -21.67 -11.10
C ALA A 310 7.61 -21.00 -11.69
N PHE A 311 8.46 -20.41 -10.85
CA PHE A 311 9.66 -19.67 -11.24
C PHE A 311 10.94 -20.25 -10.61
N PRO A 312 11.35 -21.50 -10.93
CA PRO A 312 12.44 -22.20 -10.25
C PRO A 312 13.84 -21.57 -10.47
N ARG A 313 13.97 -20.61 -11.39
CA ARG A 313 15.23 -19.91 -11.70
C ARG A 313 15.32 -18.55 -11.01
N VAL A 314 14.22 -18.07 -10.42
CA VAL A 314 14.23 -16.92 -9.51
C VAL A 314 14.84 -17.37 -8.19
N SER A 315 15.78 -16.58 -7.68
CA SER A 315 16.47 -16.89 -6.42
C SER A 315 15.54 -16.72 -5.24
N GLU A 316 15.77 -17.50 -4.19
CA GLU A 316 14.98 -17.42 -2.96
C GLU A 316 14.99 -15.99 -2.38
N GLY A 317 13.81 -15.51 -1.97
CA GLY A 317 13.64 -14.16 -1.46
C GLY A 317 13.69 -13.04 -2.52
N MET A 318 13.75 -13.38 -3.81
CA MET A 318 13.75 -12.40 -4.89
C MET A 318 12.39 -12.33 -5.59
N GLN A 319 12.08 -11.14 -6.10
CA GLN A 319 10.92 -10.87 -6.92
C GLN A 319 11.01 -11.58 -8.28
N THR A 320 9.87 -11.96 -8.86
CA THR A 320 9.82 -12.26 -10.30
C THR A 320 10.11 -11.00 -11.13
N VAL A 321 10.37 -11.16 -12.43
CA VAL A 321 10.64 -10.02 -13.32
C VAL A 321 9.43 -9.07 -13.35
N GLU A 322 8.21 -9.60 -13.48
CA GLU A 322 6.98 -8.81 -13.48
C GLU A 322 6.74 -8.12 -12.14
N CYS A 323 7.07 -8.77 -11.02
CA CYS A 323 6.99 -8.14 -9.71
C CYS A 323 7.98 -6.97 -9.59
N ALA A 324 9.23 -7.15 -10.04
CA ALA A 324 10.24 -6.09 -10.06
C ALA A 324 9.83 -4.93 -10.99
N VAL A 325 9.16 -5.21 -12.11
CA VAL A 325 8.59 -4.18 -12.99
C VAL A 325 7.47 -3.41 -12.29
N MET A 326 6.55 -4.09 -11.61
CA MET A 326 5.48 -3.45 -10.83
C MET A 326 6.06 -2.58 -9.71
N ASP A 327 7.02 -3.09 -8.95
CA ASP A 327 7.66 -2.39 -7.83
C ASP A 327 8.43 -1.15 -8.32
N LEU A 328 9.15 -1.27 -9.44
CA LEU A 328 9.81 -0.14 -10.07
C LEU A 328 8.82 0.89 -10.62
N ALA A 329 7.72 0.46 -11.21
CA ALA A 329 6.67 1.34 -11.70
C ALA A 329 5.99 2.11 -10.56
N ASP A 330 5.78 1.47 -9.41
CA ASP A 330 5.28 2.09 -8.18
C ASP A 330 6.28 3.15 -7.68
N ASP A 331 7.57 2.82 -7.63
CA ASP A 331 8.63 3.76 -7.25
C ASP A 331 8.71 5.00 -8.18
N ILE A 332 8.55 4.81 -9.50
CA ILE A 332 8.53 5.90 -10.49
C ILE A 332 7.26 6.75 -10.34
N ALA A 333 6.09 6.11 -10.22
CA ALA A 333 4.83 6.82 -10.07
C ALA A 333 4.81 7.66 -8.79
N TYR A 334 5.24 7.09 -7.67
CA TYR A 334 5.34 7.79 -6.39
C TYR A 334 6.33 8.99 -6.46
N ALA A 335 7.44 8.84 -7.19
CA ALA A 335 8.44 9.92 -7.30
C ALA A 335 8.00 11.08 -8.21
N VAL A 336 7.25 10.79 -9.28
CA VAL A 336 6.93 11.78 -10.33
C VAL A 336 5.47 12.20 -10.29
N HIS A 337 4.52 11.27 -10.24
CA HIS A 337 3.09 11.59 -10.30
C HIS A 337 2.58 12.23 -9.00
N ASP A 338 3.10 11.86 -7.84
CA ASP A 338 2.68 12.52 -6.60
C ASP A 338 3.15 13.98 -6.57
N LEU A 339 4.30 14.28 -7.21
CA LEU A 339 4.80 15.65 -7.34
C LEU A 339 3.88 16.53 -8.21
N ASP A 340 3.32 15.96 -9.28
CA ASP A 340 2.26 16.59 -10.10
C ASP A 340 1.07 16.97 -9.19
N ASP A 341 0.60 16.04 -8.35
CA ASP A 341 -0.55 16.26 -7.47
C ASP A 341 -0.30 17.37 -6.43
N PHE A 342 0.87 17.36 -5.80
CA PHE A 342 1.20 18.39 -4.80
C PHE A 342 1.41 19.77 -5.42
N THR A 343 1.89 19.80 -6.67
CA THR A 343 2.01 21.04 -7.43
C THR A 343 0.62 21.61 -7.71
N ARG A 344 -0.31 20.78 -8.21
CA ARG A 344 -1.71 21.17 -8.46
C ARG A 344 -2.45 21.61 -7.20
N ALA A 345 -2.15 20.98 -6.07
CA ALA A 345 -2.74 21.31 -4.79
C ALA A 345 -2.11 22.53 -4.10
N GLY A 346 -1.02 23.10 -4.65
CA GLY A 346 -0.29 24.21 -4.04
C GLY A 346 0.34 23.87 -2.70
N VAL A 347 0.58 22.57 -2.43
CA VAL A 347 1.12 22.09 -1.16
C VAL A 347 2.62 22.37 -1.06
N LEU A 348 3.33 22.29 -2.17
CA LEU A 348 4.77 22.54 -2.24
C LEU A 348 5.07 24.03 -2.38
N GLN A 349 5.94 24.53 -1.51
CA GLN A 349 6.38 25.92 -1.50
C GLN A 349 7.77 26.03 -2.10
N GLN A 350 7.89 26.71 -3.25
CA GLN A 350 9.14 26.81 -4.01
C GLN A 350 10.32 27.31 -3.16
N ALA A 351 10.11 28.36 -2.36
CA ALA A 351 11.16 28.95 -1.52
C ALA A 351 11.73 27.96 -0.49
N ALA A 352 10.89 27.09 0.09
CA ALA A 352 11.32 26.09 1.06
C ALA A 352 12.10 24.96 0.39
N VAL A 353 11.56 24.41 -0.72
CA VAL A 353 12.19 23.33 -1.49
C VAL A 353 13.55 23.79 -2.05
N ALA A 354 13.57 24.93 -2.74
CA ALA A 354 14.80 25.44 -3.34
C ALA A 354 15.79 25.95 -2.27
N GLY A 355 15.30 26.41 -1.11
CA GLY A 355 16.13 26.77 0.03
C GLY A 355 16.93 25.59 0.58
N GLU A 356 16.29 24.44 0.79
CA GLU A 356 16.93 23.20 1.24
C GLU A 356 18.05 22.76 0.29
N PHE A 357 17.74 22.70 -1.01
CA PHE A 357 18.70 22.27 -2.02
C PHE A 357 19.87 23.25 -2.17
N ARG A 358 19.61 24.55 -2.30
CA ARG A 358 20.67 25.56 -2.45
C ARG A 358 21.57 25.62 -1.23
N ALA A 359 21.03 25.50 -0.02
CA ALA A 359 21.82 25.51 1.19
C ALA A 359 22.79 24.31 1.24
N TRP A 360 22.30 23.10 0.94
CA TRP A 360 23.14 21.92 0.90
C TRP A 360 24.22 21.99 -0.19
N LEU A 361 23.84 22.40 -1.42
CA LEU A 361 24.75 22.53 -2.55
C LEU A 361 25.84 23.59 -2.34
N ALA A 362 25.54 24.66 -1.61
CA ALA A 362 26.50 25.73 -1.35
C ALA A 362 27.69 25.30 -0.48
N ASP A 363 27.51 24.31 0.42
CA ASP A 363 28.59 23.86 1.31
C ASP A 363 28.43 22.38 1.73
N VAL A 364 28.41 21.50 0.73
CA VAL A 364 28.36 20.03 0.88
C VAL A 364 29.45 19.53 1.84
N GLY A 365 30.62 20.17 1.80
CA GLY A 365 31.78 19.81 2.64
C GLY A 365 31.57 20.12 4.12
N ARG A 366 30.95 21.25 4.46
CA ARG A 366 30.56 21.55 5.85
C ARG A 366 29.57 20.52 6.38
N PHE A 367 28.49 20.23 5.64
CA PHE A 367 27.49 19.26 6.08
C PHE A 367 28.08 17.86 6.31
N ALA A 368 29.00 17.42 5.44
CA ALA A 368 29.69 16.15 5.61
C ALA A 368 30.50 16.06 6.92
N ARG A 369 31.04 17.19 7.42
CA ARG A 369 31.83 17.25 8.66
C ARG A 369 30.98 17.43 9.94
N MET A 370 29.70 17.78 9.82
CA MET A 370 28.83 18.02 10.99
C MET A 370 28.58 16.74 11.79
N ALA A 371 28.49 16.88 13.11
CA ALA A 371 28.19 15.74 13.97
C ALA A 371 26.73 15.28 13.78
N PRO A 372 26.43 13.96 13.85
CA PRO A 372 25.06 13.46 13.69
C PRO A 372 24.03 14.13 14.62
N GLN A 373 24.44 14.49 15.84
CA GLN A 373 23.59 15.17 16.82
C GLN A 373 23.18 16.59 16.39
N GLU A 374 24.07 17.29 15.68
CA GLU A 374 23.80 18.63 15.14
C GLU A 374 22.78 18.57 13.99
N LEU A 375 22.79 17.49 13.22
CA LEU A 375 21.83 17.24 12.15
C LEU A 375 20.48 16.73 12.64
N ALA A 376 20.43 16.03 13.79
CA ALA A 376 19.22 15.41 14.31
C ALA A 376 18.49 16.24 15.41
N GLY A 377 19.05 17.37 15.85
CA GLY A 377 18.47 18.18 16.93
C GLY A 377 17.09 18.77 16.59
N SER A 378 16.30 19.12 17.61
CA SER A 378 14.91 19.61 17.44
C SER A 378 14.77 20.88 16.58
N GLY A 379 15.85 21.66 16.41
CA GLY A 379 15.92 22.80 15.50
C GLY A 379 16.42 22.47 14.09
N ALA A 380 16.99 21.28 13.87
CA ALA A 380 17.63 20.89 12.62
C ALA A 380 16.65 20.67 11.46
N LEU A 381 15.40 20.28 11.76
CA LEU A 381 14.31 20.24 10.77
C LEU A 381 13.98 21.61 10.16
N ARG A 382 14.47 22.71 10.75
CA ARG A 382 14.23 24.07 10.27
C ARG A 382 15.46 24.69 9.61
N VAL A 383 16.60 24.00 9.59
CA VAL A 383 17.84 24.52 9.01
C VAL A 383 18.01 23.94 7.61
N PRO A 384 17.95 24.78 6.55
CA PRO A 384 18.10 24.31 5.18
C PRO A 384 19.39 23.52 4.96
N GLY A 385 19.26 22.37 4.31
CA GLY A 385 20.31 21.42 3.92
C GLY A 385 20.53 20.27 4.92
N HIS A 386 20.02 20.38 6.16
CA HIS A 386 20.19 19.33 7.17
C HIS A 386 19.43 18.06 6.82
N ALA A 387 18.22 18.18 6.29
CA ALA A 387 17.36 17.03 6.00
C ALA A 387 17.91 16.25 4.80
N LEU A 388 18.45 16.96 3.81
CA LEU A 388 19.09 16.35 2.65
C LEU A 388 20.42 15.63 3.00
N GLU A 389 21.23 16.19 3.90
CA GLU A 389 22.42 15.50 4.39
C GLU A 389 22.04 14.25 5.22
N GLN A 390 20.96 14.30 5.99
CA GLN A 390 20.43 13.12 6.69
C GLN A 390 19.92 12.05 5.72
N LEU A 391 19.30 12.45 4.61
CA LEU A 391 18.96 11.51 3.54
C LEU A 391 20.22 10.81 3.03
N TRP A 392 21.25 11.57 2.61
CA TRP A 392 22.50 11.00 2.14
C TRP A 392 23.09 10.00 3.15
N ARG A 393 23.24 10.39 4.43
CA ARG A 393 23.84 9.52 5.45
C ARG A 393 23.07 8.23 5.66
N ARG A 394 21.73 8.28 5.56
CA ARG A 394 20.90 7.07 5.62
C ARG A 394 21.13 6.17 4.40
N LEU A 395 21.17 6.73 3.19
CA LEU A 395 21.41 5.98 1.95
C LEU A 395 22.80 5.34 1.96
N ALA A 396 23.84 6.11 2.31
CA ALA A 396 25.21 5.62 2.39
C ALA A 396 25.39 4.49 3.42
N LEU A 397 24.60 4.51 4.51
CA LEU A 397 24.64 3.46 5.54
C LEU A 397 23.85 2.21 5.12
N LYS A 398 22.62 2.38 4.63
CA LYS A 398 21.70 1.27 4.36
C LYS A 398 21.92 0.62 3.00
N ASP A 399 22.34 1.40 2.02
CA ASP A 399 22.37 1.03 0.60
C ASP A 399 23.74 1.35 -0.02
N ALA A 400 24.82 1.16 0.76
CA ALA A 400 26.21 1.37 0.35
C ALA A 400 26.63 0.66 -0.95
N TRP A 401 25.89 -0.38 -1.35
CA TRP A 401 26.10 -1.12 -2.60
C TRP A 401 25.79 -0.30 -3.87
N ILE A 402 24.95 0.73 -3.76
CA ILE A 402 24.59 1.64 -4.87
C ILE A 402 24.83 3.11 -4.52
N ALA A 403 24.85 3.48 -3.24
CA ALA A 403 25.01 4.86 -2.80
C ALA A 403 26.38 5.43 -3.21
N ASP A 404 26.36 6.55 -3.94
CA ASP A 404 27.54 7.27 -4.41
C ASP A 404 27.34 8.78 -4.24
N ARG A 405 28.35 9.45 -3.66
CA ARG A 405 28.21 10.87 -3.24
C ARG A 405 28.17 11.79 -4.45
N GLU A 406 28.92 11.48 -5.51
CA GLU A 406 28.96 12.29 -6.72
C GLU A 406 27.63 12.17 -7.47
N ALA A 407 27.13 10.95 -7.65
CA ALA A 407 25.83 10.68 -8.25
C ALA A 407 24.69 11.33 -7.45
N PHE A 408 24.72 11.24 -6.11
CA PHE A 408 23.76 11.91 -5.24
C PHE A 408 23.81 13.44 -5.41
N THR A 409 25.01 14.02 -5.44
CA THR A 409 25.17 15.47 -5.62
C THR A 409 24.64 15.92 -6.98
N ALA A 410 24.92 15.16 -8.05
CA ALA A 410 24.38 15.40 -9.39
C ALA A 410 22.84 15.29 -9.41
N ALA A 411 22.28 14.29 -8.72
CA ALA A 411 20.83 14.13 -8.57
C ALA A 411 20.20 15.33 -7.86
N VAL A 412 20.80 15.81 -6.76
CA VAL A 412 20.34 17.02 -6.06
C VAL A 412 20.37 18.24 -6.96
N HIS A 413 21.45 18.45 -7.73
CA HIS A 413 21.54 19.54 -8.70
C HIS A 413 20.40 19.49 -9.73
N ARG A 414 20.16 18.32 -10.33
CA ARG A 414 19.13 18.14 -11.35
C ARG A 414 17.73 18.36 -10.79
N VAL A 415 17.42 17.73 -9.65
CA VAL A 415 16.09 17.88 -9.01
C VAL A 415 15.87 19.32 -8.55
N SER A 416 16.89 20.01 -8.03
CA SER A 416 16.79 21.43 -7.68
C SER A 416 16.40 22.28 -8.90
N ALA A 417 17.05 22.06 -10.05
CA ALA A 417 16.76 22.82 -11.27
C ALA A 417 15.39 22.46 -11.86
N GLU A 418 15.05 21.18 -11.96
CA GLU A 418 13.81 20.75 -12.61
C GLU A 418 12.56 20.92 -11.72
N VAL A 419 12.68 20.68 -10.42
CA VAL A 419 11.55 20.81 -9.48
C VAL A 419 11.50 22.21 -8.88
N GLY A 420 12.60 22.68 -8.29
CA GLY A 420 12.64 23.96 -7.59
C GLY A 420 12.53 25.17 -8.50
N ASP A 421 13.31 25.17 -9.59
CA ASP A 421 13.41 26.35 -10.47
C ASP A 421 12.43 26.29 -11.65
N ALA A 422 12.21 25.12 -12.26
CA ALA A 422 11.30 24.98 -13.41
C ALA A 422 9.85 24.68 -13.00
N LEU A 423 9.58 23.53 -12.36
CA LEU A 423 8.21 23.11 -12.04
C LEU A 423 7.51 24.06 -11.05
N LEU A 424 8.19 24.41 -9.95
CA LEU A 424 7.65 25.28 -8.90
C LEU A 424 7.96 26.76 -9.15
N GLY A 425 8.71 27.11 -10.21
CA GLY A 425 9.12 28.48 -10.50
C GLY A 425 7.96 29.40 -10.88
N VAL A 426 6.87 28.84 -11.42
CA VAL A 426 5.61 29.54 -11.68
C VAL A 426 4.51 28.86 -10.87
N PRO A 427 3.72 29.60 -10.08
CA PRO A 427 2.60 29.02 -9.35
C PRO A 427 1.62 28.33 -10.30
N TYR A 428 1.17 27.13 -9.92
CA TYR A 428 0.13 26.45 -10.67
C TYR A 428 -1.21 27.18 -10.45
N ASP A 429 -1.81 27.64 -11.55
CA ASP A 429 -3.04 28.44 -11.57
C ASP A 429 -4.21 27.72 -12.28
N GLY A 430 -3.99 26.48 -12.74
CA GLY A 430 -4.96 25.71 -13.53
C GLY A 430 -5.11 26.19 -14.98
N GLY A 431 -4.30 27.16 -15.42
CA GLY A 431 -4.24 27.60 -16.81
C GLY A 431 -3.60 26.56 -17.74
N ILE A 432 -3.83 26.72 -19.05
CA ILE A 432 -3.32 25.78 -20.07
C ILE A 432 -1.79 25.66 -20.02
N ASP A 433 -1.07 26.75 -19.73
CA ASP A 433 0.39 26.73 -19.71
C ASP A 433 0.94 26.05 -18.46
N SER A 434 0.32 26.22 -17.29
CA SER A 434 0.70 25.52 -16.06
C SER A 434 0.35 24.02 -16.16
N GLU A 435 -0.78 23.67 -16.78
CA GLU A 435 -1.13 22.29 -17.13
C GLU A 435 -0.08 21.63 -18.02
N ARG A 436 0.33 22.31 -19.09
CA ARG A 436 1.36 21.81 -20.01
C ARG A 436 2.70 21.65 -19.31
N ALA A 437 3.12 22.61 -18.51
CA ALA A 437 4.39 22.57 -17.80
C ALA A 437 4.49 21.34 -16.87
N VAL A 438 3.42 21.06 -16.12
CA VAL A 438 3.35 19.91 -15.22
C VAL A 438 3.33 18.59 -16.02
N SER A 439 2.52 18.51 -17.07
CA SER A 439 2.44 17.31 -17.94
C SER A 439 3.79 17.02 -18.64
N ASP A 440 4.46 18.06 -19.16
CA ASP A 440 5.77 17.91 -19.80
C ASP A 440 6.87 17.54 -18.82
N PHE A 441 6.84 18.05 -17.59
CA PHE A 441 7.72 17.62 -16.50
C PHE A 441 7.55 16.12 -16.24
N THR A 442 6.32 15.68 -15.99
CA THR A 442 6.00 14.28 -15.69
C THR A 442 6.44 13.34 -16.82
N ARG A 443 6.12 13.70 -18.06
CA ARG A 443 6.50 12.91 -19.23
C ARG A 443 8.01 12.78 -19.39
N ARG A 444 8.77 13.87 -19.24
CA ARG A 444 10.25 13.85 -19.36
C ARG A 444 10.89 12.98 -18.29
N TRP A 445 10.43 13.08 -17.05
CA TRP A 445 10.96 12.27 -15.95
C TRP A 445 10.65 10.78 -16.10
N ILE A 446 9.42 10.43 -16.48
CA ILE A 446 9.07 9.03 -16.74
C ILE A 446 9.89 8.45 -17.89
N GLU A 447 10.07 9.21 -18.98
CA GLU A 447 10.91 8.79 -20.10
C GLU A 447 12.36 8.55 -19.64
N HIS A 448 12.95 9.53 -18.95
CA HIS A 448 14.31 9.46 -18.42
C HIS A 448 14.50 8.23 -17.52
N LEU A 449 13.65 8.07 -16.50
CA LEU A 449 13.73 6.95 -15.57
C LEU A 449 13.52 5.60 -16.26
N ARG A 450 12.62 5.51 -17.25
CA ARG A 450 12.42 4.30 -18.05
C ARG A 450 13.66 3.94 -18.87
N THR A 451 14.32 4.93 -19.47
CA THR A 451 15.54 4.69 -20.27
C THR A 451 16.75 4.34 -19.42
N SER A 452 16.70 4.63 -18.12
CA SER A 452 17.72 4.27 -17.12
C SER A 452 17.51 2.88 -16.50
N ILE A 453 16.59 2.08 -17.02
CA ILE A 453 16.35 0.72 -16.52
C ILE A 453 17.46 -0.22 -16.96
N VAL A 454 18.00 -0.97 -16.00
CA VAL A 454 18.95 -2.05 -16.21
C VAL A 454 18.39 -3.36 -15.70
N VAL A 455 18.79 -4.46 -16.34
CA VAL A 455 18.43 -5.83 -15.93
C VAL A 455 19.70 -6.60 -15.59
N GLU A 456 19.73 -7.18 -14.40
CA GLU A 456 20.89 -7.92 -13.90
C GLU A 456 20.48 -9.33 -13.52
N GLU A 457 21.28 -10.34 -13.91
CA GLU A 457 20.98 -11.73 -13.56
C GLU A 457 21.22 -12.04 -12.08
N ARG A 458 22.14 -11.33 -11.46
CA ARG A 458 22.55 -11.53 -10.05
C ARG A 458 22.59 -10.18 -9.34
N PRO A 459 21.44 -9.53 -9.13
CA PRO A 459 21.39 -8.25 -8.46
C PRO A 459 21.83 -8.38 -7.00
N HIS A 460 22.18 -7.26 -6.40
CA HIS A 460 22.36 -7.20 -4.95
C HIS A 460 21.07 -7.62 -4.23
N VAL A 461 21.17 -8.27 -3.07
CA VAL A 461 20.02 -8.80 -2.29
C VAL A 461 18.95 -7.74 -1.94
N ARG A 462 19.32 -6.46 -1.97
CA ARG A 462 18.44 -5.32 -1.69
C ARG A 462 17.76 -4.74 -2.94
N SER A 463 17.94 -5.35 -4.10
CA SER A 463 17.41 -4.92 -5.39
C SER A 463 16.62 -6.04 -6.06
N GLY A 464 15.74 -5.69 -7.00
CA GLY A 464 15.15 -6.65 -7.95
C GLY A 464 16.05 -6.89 -9.16
N TYR A 465 15.65 -7.85 -10.01
CA TYR A 465 16.29 -8.11 -11.31
C TYR A 465 16.17 -6.95 -12.29
N VAL A 466 15.08 -6.16 -12.16
CA VAL A 466 14.82 -4.95 -12.93
C VAL A 466 14.98 -3.77 -11.98
N ARG A 467 15.89 -2.84 -12.28
CA ARG A 467 16.19 -1.69 -11.44
C ARG A 467 16.59 -0.48 -12.26
N LEU A 468 16.66 0.68 -11.61
CA LEU A 468 17.30 1.86 -12.19
C LEU A 468 18.82 1.75 -12.10
N ASP A 469 19.53 2.38 -13.04
CA ASP A 469 20.96 2.66 -12.91
C ASP A 469 21.27 3.51 -11.67
N GLN A 470 22.56 3.63 -11.34
CA GLN A 470 22.98 4.32 -10.12
C GLN A 470 22.55 5.79 -10.09
N GLN A 471 22.63 6.51 -11.21
CA GLN A 471 22.30 7.93 -11.25
C GLN A 471 20.79 8.15 -11.07
N ALA A 472 19.96 7.42 -11.84
CA ALA A 472 18.52 7.50 -11.77
C ALA A 472 17.96 7.03 -10.41
N TRP A 473 18.61 6.05 -9.77
CA TRP A 473 18.24 5.64 -8.41
C TRP A 473 18.39 6.80 -7.41
N HIS A 474 19.50 7.55 -7.46
CA HIS A 474 19.68 8.71 -6.58
C HIS A 474 18.67 9.82 -6.89
N GLU A 475 18.35 10.06 -8.15
CA GLU A 475 17.32 11.03 -8.56
C GLU A 475 15.94 10.67 -7.96
N VAL A 476 15.55 9.39 -8.03
CA VAL A 476 14.32 8.91 -7.38
C VAL A 476 14.38 9.11 -5.86
N MET A 477 15.51 8.84 -5.20
CA MET A 477 15.64 9.06 -3.76
C MET A 477 15.48 10.55 -3.38
N VAL A 478 16.02 11.47 -4.19
CA VAL A 478 15.88 12.92 -3.97
C VAL A 478 14.44 13.39 -4.25
N LEU A 479 13.78 12.87 -5.28
CA LEU A 479 12.36 13.15 -5.55
C LEU A 479 11.45 12.66 -4.41
N LYS A 480 11.67 11.42 -3.94
CA LYS A 480 10.98 10.85 -2.76
C LYS A 480 11.20 11.69 -1.50
N PHE A 481 12.38 12.28 -1.35
CA PHE A 481 12.66 13.20 -0.26
C PHE A 481 11.82 14.47 -0.33
N VAL A 482 11.59 15.05 -1.51
CA VAL A 482 10.72 16.23 -1.65
C VAL A 482 9.32 15.92 -1.13
N HIS A 483 8.76 14.77 -1.54
CA HIS A 483 7.48 14.29 -1.05
C HIS A 483 7.51 14.14 0.49
N ALA A 484 8.39 13.29 1.02
CA ALA A 484 8.38 12.96 2.43
C ALA A 484 8.56 14.19 3.32
N HIS A 485 9.55 15.03 3.01
CA HIS A 485 9.95 16.12 3.88
C HIS A 485 8.99 17.33 3.80
N PHE A 486 8.55 17.71 2.59
CA PHE A 486 7.74 18.92 2.41
C PHE A 486 6.23 18.67 2.40
N VAL A 487 5.79 17.40 2.35
CA VAL A 487 4.37 17.04 2.32
C VAL A 487 3.96 16.22 3.52
N LEU A 488 4.58 15.05 3.72
CA LEU A 488 4.15 14.09 4.74
C LEU A 488 4.52 14.50 6.17
N GLU A 489 5.68 15.12 6.35
CA GLU A 489 6.21 15.53 7.65
C GLU A 489 5.66 16.89 8.15
N ARG A 490 4.66 17.45 7.45
CA ARG A 490 4.05 18.74 7.79
C ARG A 490 3.35 18.69 9.15
N PRO A 491 3.66 19.61 10.09
CA PRO A 491 3.01 19.65 11.41
C PRO A 491 1.48 19.76 11.34
N GLU A 492 0.95 20.43 10.31
CA GLU A 492 -0.50 20.61 10.13
C GLU A 492 -1.25 19.29 9.93
N LEU A 493 -0.57 18.23 9.46
CA LEU A 493 -1.17 16.90 9.30
C LEU A 493 -1.25 16.12 10.62
N GLY A 494 -0.52 16.53 11.65
CA GLY A 494 -0.37 15.78 12.89
C GLY A 494 -1.68 15.58 13.66
N GLN A 495 -2.49 16.63 13.82
CA GLN A 495 -3.75 16.54 14.56
C GLN A 495 -4.79 15.67 13.82
N PRO A 496 -5.05 15.85 12.51
CA PRO A 496 -5.92 14.93 11.75
C PRO A 496 -5.46 13.47 11.81
N GLN A 497 -4.16 13.22 11.60
CA GLN A 497 -3.60 11.85 11.67
C GLN A 497 -3.76 11.24 13.06
N ARG A 498 -3.67 12.04 14.14
CA ARG A 498 -3.90 11.52 15.50
C ARG A 498 -5.35 11.07 15.69
N GLY A 499 -6.32 11.82 15.14
CA GLY A 499 -7.74 11.44 15.16
C GLY A 499 -8.00 10.16 14.36
N GLN A 500 -7.49 10.09 13.13
CA GLN A 500 -7.61 8.91 12.27
C GLN A 500 -6.97 7.65 12.89
N ALA A 501 -5.82 7.80 13.55
CA ALA A 501 -5.19 6.69 14.25
C ALA A 501 -6.08 6.12 15.36
N ARG A 502 -6.75 7.00 16.10
CA ARG A 502 -7.68 6.61 17.16
C ARG A 502 -8.90 5.88 16.62
N VAL A 503 -9.45 6.30 15.48
CA VAL A 503 -10.56 5.61 14.80
C VAL A 503 -10.21 4.15 14.54
N VAL A 504 -9.05 3.88 13.93
CA VAL A 504 -8.61 2.51 13.61
C VAL A 504 -8.38 1.68 14.87
N GLU A 505 -7.71 2.26 15.87
CA GLU A 505 -7.42 1.58 17.14
C GLU A 505 -8.70 1.20 17.88
N ASP A 506 -9.65 2.13 18.02
CA ASP A 506 -10.91 1.91 18.72
C ASP A 506 -11.79 0.89 17.98
N LEU A 507 -11.78 0.87 16.64
CA LEU A 507 -12.48 -0.15 15.85
C LEU A 507 -11.97 -1.56 16.15
N VAL A 508 -10.65 -1.76 16.09
CA VAL A 508 -10.05 -3.09 16.33
C VAL A 508 -10.36 -3.58 17.74
N LEU A 509 -10.17 -2.72 18.75
CA LEU A 509 -10.43 -3.08 20.14
C LEU A 509 -11.93 -3.26 20.43
N GLY A 510 -12.78 -2.45 19.82
CA GLY A 510 -14.23 -2.56 19.94
C GLY A 510 -14.77 -3.87 19.36
N PHE A 511 -14.29 -4.28 18.19
CA PHE A 511 -14.65 -5.58 17.61
C PHE A 511 -14.09 -6.76 18.41
N ASP A 512 -12.87 -6.68 18.95
CA ASP A 512 -12.33 -7.73 19.83
C ASP A 512 -13.16 -7.87 21.12
N ALA A 513 -13.57 -6.74 21.71
CA ALA A 513 -14.46 -6.72 22.87
C ALA A 513 -15.83 -7.34 22.53
N TRP A 514 -16.44 -6.94 21.42
CA TRP A 514 -17.75 -7.45 20.99
C TRP A 514 -17.69 -8.96 20.70
N LEU A 515 -16.69 -9.44 19.96
CA LEU A 515 -16.54 -10.88 19.69
C LEU A 515 -16.09 -11.69 20.92
N SER A 516 -15.70 -11.04 22.00
CA SER A 516 -15.45 -11.69 23.30
C SER A 516 -16.70 -11.76 24.19
N ASP A 517 -17.76 -11.03 23.84
CA ASP A 517 -19.00 -10.99 24.60
C ASP A 517 -19.83 -12.27 24.37
N ARG A 518 -20.07 -13.03 25.43
CA ARG A 518 -20.81 -14.31 25.35
C ARG A 518 -22.29 -14.14 25.00
N VAL A 519 -22.85 -12.97 25.21
CA VAL A 519 -24.27 -12.67 25.00
C VAL A 519 -24.48 -12.14 23.58
N ASP A 520 -23.65 -11.19 23.15
CA ASP A 520 -23.88 -10.43 21.93
C ASP A 520 -22.91 -10.73 20.76
N ALA A 521 -21.88 -11.57 20.93
CA ALA A 521 -20.92 -11.86 19.85
C ALA A 521 -21.60 -12.34 18.55
N GLY A 522 -22.65 -13.15 18.66
CA GLY A 522 -23.40 -13.67 17.48
C GLY A 522 -24.14 -12.60 16.67
N ARG A 523 -24.14 -11.33 17.13
CA ARG A 523 -24.77 -10.19 16.45
C ARG A 523 -23.77 -9.28 15.75
N ALA A 524 -22.48 -9.59 15.82
CA ALA A 524 -21.45 -8.90 15.06
C ALA A 524 -21.71 -9.00 13.54
N PRO A 525 -21.10 -8.13 12.71
CA PRO A 525 -21.26 -8.18 11.26
C PRO A 525 -21.03 -9.58 10.70
N ARG A 526 -21.96 -10.06 9.85
CA ARG A 526 -21.95 -11.44 9.35
C ARG A 526 -20.63 -11.84 8.72
N ARG A 527 -20.05 -10.97 7.88
CA ARG A 527 -18.76 -11.18 7.22
C ARG A 527 -17.60 -11.36 8.22
N LEU A 528 -17.61 -10.60 9.31
CA LEU A 528 -16.60 -10.71 10.37
C LEU A 528 -16.71 -12.05 11.11
N LEU A 529 -17.94 -12.53 11.36
CA LEU A 529 -18.16 -13.84 11.98
C LEU A 529 -17.67 -14.98 11.08
N GLU A 530 -18.03 -14.95 9.79
CA GLU A 530 -17.59 -15.96 8.82
C GLU A 530 -16.07 -15.99 8.69
N TRP A 531 -15.42 -14.84 8.56
CA TRP A 531 -13.96 -14.77 8.53
C TRP A 531 -13.29 -15.19 9.83
N ALA A 532 -13.92 -14.95 10.98
CA ALA A 532 -13.39 -15.44 12.25
C ALA A 532 -13.42 -16.96 12.30
N ASP A 533 -14.51 -17.59 11.88
CA ASP A 533 -14.63 -19.05 11.82
C ASP A 533 -13.60 -19.65 10.84
N GLU A 534 -13.49 -19.09 9.63
CA GLU A 534 -12.54 -19.52 8.60
C GLU A 534 -11.09 -19.35 9.05
N ALA A 535 -10.71 -18.18 9.58
CA ALA A 535 -9.35 -17.94 10.04
C ALA A 535 -8.98 -18.85 11.22
N VAL A 536 -9.90 -19.09 12.15
CA VAL A 536 -9.68 -20.01 13.26
C VAL A 536 -9.47 -21.44 12.75
N ALA A 537 -10.30 -21.91 11.82
CA ALA A 537 -10.13 -23.22 11.19
C ALA A 537 -8.75 -23.33 10.50
N ALA A 538 -8.37 -22.32 9.71
CA ALA A 538 -7.09 -22.27 9.01
C ALA A 538 -5.88 -22.31 9.97
N TYR A 539 -5.95 -21.64 11.13
CA TYR A 539 -4.89 -21.75 12.14
C TYR A 539 -4.78 -23.16 12.74
N PHE A 540 -5.90 -23.86 12.94
CA PHE A 540 -5.90 -25.24 13.43
C PHE A 540 -5.35 -26.22 12.38
N GLU A 541 -5.69 -26.04 11.10
CA GLU A 541 -5.13 -26.80 9.99
C GLU A 541 -3.63 -26.55 9.86
N LEU A 542 -3.21 -25.28 9.90
CA LEU A 542 -1.80 -24.89 9.85
C LEU A 542 -0.99 -25.50 11.00
N ARG A 543 -1.57 -25.63 12.20
CA ARG A 543 -0.93 -26.32 13.33
C ARG A 543 -0.69 -27.81 13.03
N GLY A 544 -1.59 -28.46 12.30
CA GLY A 544 -1.45 -29.85 11.89
C GLY A 544 -0.38 -30.03 10.81
N ASP A 545 -0.40 -29.16 9.81
CA ASP A 545 0.36 -29.37 8.56
C ASP A 545 1.75 -28.72 8.56
N ARG A 546 1.86 -27.49 9.08
CA ARG A 546 3.09 -26.68 9.08
C ARG A 546 3.24 -25.90 10.40
N PRO A 547 3.35 -26.57 11.56
CA PRO A 547 3.40 -25.91 12.87
C PRO A 547 4.58 -24.94 13.03
N GLU A 548 5.66 -25.09 12.26
CA GLU A 548 6.82 -24.20 12.25
C GLU A 548 6.53 -22.79 11.72
N LEU A 549 5.42 -22.60 11.00
CA LEU A 549 4.97 -21.29 10.53
C LEU A 549 4.19 -20.51 11.60
N LEU A 550 3.74 -21.18 12.66
CA LEU A 550 3.02 -20.56 13.75
C LEU A 550 3.96 -19.84 14.72
N SER A 551 3.48 -18.70 15.24
CA SER A 551 4.16 -17.94 16.28
C SER A 551 3.21 -17.57 17.41
N GLY A 552 3.75 -17.27 18.58
CA GLY A 552 2.96 -16.87 19.76
C GLY A 552 2.31 -18.05 20.49
N ASP A 553 1.12 -17.83 21.05
CA ASP A 553 0.37 -18.85 21.79
C ASP A 553 -0.34 -19.82 20.83
N THR A 554 0.18 -21.04 20.74
CA THR A 554 -0.32 -22.12 19.88
C THR A 554 -1.27 -23.10 20.60
N SER A 555 -1.66 -22.78 21.84
CA SER A 555 -2.73 -23.49 22.54
C SER A 555 -4.08 -23.29 21.85
N ASP A 556 -5.06 -24.16 22.12
CA ASP A 556 -6.40 -24.02 21.51
C ASP A 556 -7.05 -22.65 21.76
N PRO A 557 -7.02 -22.08 22.99
CA PRO A 557 -7.48 -20.70 23.21
C PRO A 557 -6.62 -19.66 22.47
N GLY A 558 -5.31 -19.90 22.37
CA GLY A 558 -4.37 -19.06 21.65
C GLY A 558 -4.72 -18.95 20.16
N LEU A 559 -4.85 -20.08 19.47
CA LEU A 559 -5.19 -20.12 18.04
C LEU A 559 -6.58 -19.52 17.76
N ARG A 560 -7.56 -19.76 18.62
CA ARG A 560 -8.88 -19.11 18.49
C ARG A 560 -8.77 -17.58 18.58
N ARG A 561 -7.95 -17.07 19.50
CA ARG A 561 -7.68 -15.64 19.63
C ARG A 561 -6.92 -15.10 18.40
N GLN A 562 -5.92 -15.82 17.91
CA GLN A 562 -5.16 -15.42 16.73
C GLN A 562 -6.06 -15.34 15.48
N GLY A 563 -6.86 -16.38 15.21
CA GLY A 563 -7.81 -16.40 14.09
C GLY A 563 -8.84 -15.28 14.17
N ARG A 564 -9.44 -15.08 15.34
CA ARG A 564 -10.36 -13.94 15.57
C ARG A 564 -9.68 -12.60 15.34
N THR A 565 -8.45 -12.42 15.85
CA THR A 565 -7.69 -11.18 15.67
C THR A 565 -7.41 -10.93 14.19
N ARG A 566 -6.97 -11.96 13.45
CA ARG A 566 -6.74 -11.86 12.00
C ARG A 566 -8.00 -11.43 11.26
N ALA A 567 -9.15 -12.04 11.58
CA ALA A 567 -10.43 -11.68 10.97
C ALA A 567 -10.87 -10.25 11.28
N ILE A 568 -10.62 -9.74 12.49
CA ILE A 568 -10.88 -8.33 12.84
C ILE A 568 -10.00 -7.41 11.98
N LEU A 569 -8.71 -7.72 11.82
CA LEU A 569 -7.81 -6.93 10.99
C LEU A 569 -8.24 -6.96 9.51
N ASP A 570 -8.61 -8.14 9.00
CA ASP A 570 -9.14 -8.33 7.65
C ASP A 570 -10.40 -7.45 7.44
N TYR A 571 -11.32 -7.45 8.40
CA TYR A 571 -12.54 -6.65 8.38
C TYR A 571 -12.26 -5.16 8.40
N VAL A 572 -11.48 -4.67 9.36
CA VAL A 572 -11.15 -3.24 9.47
C VAL A 572 -10.37 -2.75 8.25
N ALA A 573 -9.42 -3.56 7.74
CA ALA A 573 -8.67 -3.24 6.54
C ALA A 573 -9.53 -3.21 5.27
N SER A 574 -10.68 -3.90 5.25
CA SER A 574 -11.62 -3.91 4.12
C SER A 574 -12.53 -2.69 4.04
N LEU A 575 -12.53 -1.80 5.03
CA LEU A 575 -13.34 -0.59 5.05
C LEU A 575 -12.72 0.52 4.17
N THR A 576 -13.54 1.45 3.68
CA THR A 576 -13.06 2.75 3.18
C THR A 576 -12.81 3.71 4.35
N ASP A 577 -12.21 4.88 4.07
CA ASP A 577 -11.99 5.90 5.10
C ASP A 577 -13.32 6.38 5.73
N GLN A 578 -14.35 6.57 4.91
CA GLN A 578 -15.67 7.01 5.39
C GLN A 578 -16.40 5.90 6.15
N GLN A 579 -16.32 4.65 5.68
CA GLN A 579 -16.89 3.51 6.38
C GLN A 579 -16.23 3.34 7.76
N ALA A 580 -14.90 3.43 7.85
CA ALA A 580 -14.20 3.37 9.13
C ALA A 580 -14.69 4.45 10.12
N ILE A 581 -14.88 5.70 9.65
CA ILE A 581 -15.40 6.78 10.48
C ILE A 581 -16.84 6.50 10.93
N SER A 582 -17.73 6.07 10.01
CA SER A 582 -19.14 5.77 10.34
C SER A 582 -19.24 4.62 11.34
N THR A 583 -18.57 3.50 11.04
CA THR A 583 -18.55 2.32 11.91
C THR A 583 -17.96 2.64 13.28
N HIS A 584 -16.93 3.50 13.35
CA HIS A 584 -16.35 3.92 14.64
C HIS A 584 -17.35 4.72 15.47
N ARG A 585 -18.08 5.66 14.87
CA ARG A 585 -19.13 6.42 15.55
C ARG A 585 -20.25 5.53 16.06
N GLU A 586 -20.72 4.61 15.22
CA GLU A 586 -21.77 3.64 15.58
C GLU A 586 -21.33 2.71 16.72
N LEU A 587 -20.09 2.20 16.67
CA LEU A 587 -19.55 1.26 17.65
C LEU A 587 -19.24 1.92 19.00
N THR A 588 -18.80 3.19 19.00
CA THR A 588 -18.41 3.91 20.22
C THR A 588 -19.52 4.77 20.81
N GLY A 589 -20.62 4.98 20.07
CA GLY A 589 -21.69 5.92 20.44
C GLY A 589 -21.27 7.39 20.38
N ALA A 590 -20.18 7.72 19.69
CA ALA A 590 -19.71 9.08 19.50
C ALA A 590 -20.58 9.79 18.44
N ALA A 591 -21.33 10.81 18.87
CA ALA A 591 -22.20 11.63 18.02
C ALA A 591 -21.41 12.60 17.13
#